data_AF-D3S221-F1
#
_entry.id   AF-D3S221-F1
#
_cell.length_a   1.000
_cell.length_b   1.000
_cell.length_c   1.000
_cell.angle_alpha   90.00
_cell.angle_beta   90.00
_cell.angle_gamma   90.00
#
_symmetry.space_group_name_H-M   'P 1'
#
loop_
_entity.id
_entity.type
_entity.pdbx_description
1 polymer ?
#
loop_
_entity_poly.entity_id
_entity_poly.type
_entity_poly.pdbx_seq_one_letter_code
_entity_poly.pdbx_strand_id
1 'polypeptide(L)'
;MISIRREVHEEILKRLLTELEYYEAIIAKFEKKYKCSLDELERKIEREGVPLDNHEIWEDSIEWRNAVEEVERLKKLIEELK
;
A
#
# COMPACT_ATOMS: atom_id res chain seq x y z
N MET A 1 -10.52 2.17 -30.83
CA MET A 1 -11.25 2.61 -29.62
C MET A 1 -11.90 1.39 -29.01
N ILE A 2 -11.37 0.89 -27.90
CA ILE A 2 -11.97 -0.25 -27.19
C ILE A 2 -13.12 0.34 -26.37
N SER A 3 -14.35 -0.11 -26.64
CA SER A 3 -15.52 0.27 -25.84
C SER A 3 -15.74 -0.80 -24.78
N ILE A 4 -15.74 -0.40 -23.51
CA ILE A 4 -16.01 -1.29 -22.38
C ILE A 4 -17.49 -1.13 -22.03
N ARG A 5 -18.19 -2.25 -21.81
CA ARG A 5 -19.58 -2.23 -21.33
C ARG A 5 -19.64 -1.53 -19.97
N ARG A 6 -20.63 -0.68 -19.75
CA ARG A 6 -20.81 0.09 -18.51
C ARG A 6 -20.77 -0.80 -17.26
N GLU A 7 -21.44 -1.94 -17.29
CA GLU A 7 -21.42 -2.92 -16.18
C GLU A 7 -20.02 -3.44 -15.84
N VAL A 8 -19.15 -3.58 -16.85
CA VAL A 8 -17.76 -4.04 -16.68
C VAL A 8 -16.91 -2.91 -16.12
N HIS A 9 -17.11 -1.68 -16.61
CA HIS A 9 -16.43 -0.49 -16.09
C HIS A 9 -16.75 -0.26 -14.60
N GLU A 10 -18.03 -0.34 -14.22
CA GLU A 10 -18.48 -0.19 -12.83
C GLU A 10 -17.88 -1.28 -11.92
N GLU A 11 -17.83 -2.53 -12.38
CA GLU A 11 -17.21 -3.63 -11.62
C GLU A 11 -15.69 -3.47 -11.47
N ILE A 12 -15.00 -2.98 -12.51
CA ILE A 12 -13.56 -2.67 -12.44
C ILE A 12 -13.31 -1.58 -11.39
N LEU A 13 -14.05 -0.45 -11.46
CA LEU A 13 -13.90 0.63 -10.49
C LEU A 13 -14.17 0.15 -9.06
N LYS A 14 -15.23 -0.64 -8.86
CA LYS A 14 -15.56 -1.20 -7.54
C LYS A 14 -14.42 -2.07 -6.98
N ARG A 15 -13.81 -2.91 -7.81
CA ARG A 15 -12.69 -3.76 -7.40
C ARG A 15 -11.46 -2.93 -7.04
N LEU A 16 -11.11 -1.95 -7.87
CA LEU A 16 -9.97 -1.07 -7.60
C LEU A 16 -10.16 -0.26 -6.31
N LEU A 17 -11.38 0.22 -6.04
CA LEU A 17 -11.69 0.91 -4.79
C LEU A 17 -11.59 -0.02 -3.57
N THR A 18 -12.08 -1.26 -3.69
CA THR A 18 -11.97 -2.26 -2.62
C THR A 18 -10.51 -2.61 -2.33
N GLU A 19 -9.70 -2.75 -3.38
CA GLU A 19 -8.27 -3.01 -3.26
C GLU A 19 -7.52 -1.81 -2.66
N LEU A 20 -7.92 -0.58 -3.03
CA LEU A 20 -7.39 0.65 -2.45
C LEU A 20 -7.65 0.71 -0.94
N GLU A 21 -8.89 0.46 -0.51
CA GLU A 21 -9.26 0.41 0.91
C GLU A 21 -8.45 -0.63 1.69
N TYR A 22 -8.18 -1.79 1.08
CA TYR A 22 -7.35 -2.84 1.69
C TYR A 22 -5.91 -2.37 1.95
N TYR A 23 -5.25 -1.76 0.96
CA TYR A 23 -3.88 -1.29 1.14
C TYR A 23 -3.80 -0.07 2.06
N GLU A 24 -4.79 0.83 2.03
CA GLU A 24 -4.87 1.93 3.01
C GLU A 24 -5.02 1.41 4.45
N ALA A 25 -5.74 0.30 4.66
CA ALA A 25 -5.82 -0.36 5.97
C ALA A 25 -4.48 -0.98 6.42
N ILE A 26 -3.69 -1.52 5.50
CA ILE A 26 -2.33 -2.01 5.79
C ILE A 26 -1.42 -0.86 6.23
N ILE A 27 -1.44 0.26 5.51
CA ILE A 27 -0.67 1.46 5.88
C ILE A 27 -1.06 1.93 7.29
N ALA A 28 -2.36 2.07 7.56
CA ALA A 28 -2.86 2.50 8.87
C ALA A 28 -2.48 1.53 10.00
N LYS A 29 -2.47 0.22 9.74
CA LYS A 29 -1.99 -0.80 10.69
C LYS A 29 -0.54 -0.53 11.08
N PHE A 30 0.34 -0.24 10.12
CA PHE A 30 1.76 -0.01 10.39
C PHE A 30 2.05 1.35 11.00
N GLU A 31 1.39 2.42 10.57
CA GLU A 31 1.46 3.73 11.22
C GLU A 31 1.10 3.62 12.71
N LYS A 32 0.04 2.85 13.03
CA LYS A 32 -0.37 2.61 14.42
C LYS A 32 0.64 1.75 15.18
N LYS A 33 1.20 0.71 14.55
CA LYS A 33 2.16 -0.21 15.17
C LYS A 33 3.47 0.51 15.52
N TYR A 34 4.01 1.27 14.58
CA TYR A 34 5.33 1.89 14.70
C TYR A 34 5.32 3.32 15.20
N LYS A 35 4.17 4.01 15.14
CA LYS A 35 3.98 5.41 15.59
C LYS A 35 4.98 6.38 14.97
N CYS A 36 5.37 6.12 13.72
CA CYS A 36 6.24 6.95 12.90
C CYS A 36 5.80 6.79 11.43
N SER A 37 6.46 7.48 10.51
CA SER A 37 6.32 7.27 9.07
C SER A 37 7.16 6.07 8.58
N LEU A 38 6.83 5.53 7.41
CA LEU A 38 7.62 4.49 6.74
C LEU A 38 9.09 4.93 6.59
N ASP A 39 9.34 6.14 6.09
CA ASP A 39 10.68 6.68 5.92
C ASP A 39 11.49 6.73 7.23
N GLU A 40 10.83 7.05 8.36
CA GLU A 40 11.48 7.03 9.68
C GLU A 40 11.82 5.61 10.12
N LEU A 41 10.92 4.66 9.88
CA LEU A 41 11.17 3.24 10.18
C LEU A 41 12.33 2.70 9.35
N GLU A 42 12.36 2.99 8.05
CA GLU A 42 13.41 2.54 7.13
C GLU A 42 14.77 3.15 7.47
N ARG A 43 14.83 4.45 7.78
CA ARG A 43 16.06 5.10 8.29
C ARG A 43 16.55 4.49 9.60
N LYS A 44 15.62 4.09 10.48
CA LYS A 44 15.97 3.40 11.72
C LYS A 44 16.60 2.04 11.42
N ILE A 45 16.01 1.26 10.52
CA ILE A 45 16.56 -0.04 10.10
C ILE A 45 17.95 0.12 9.46
N GLU A 46 18.13 1.13 8.60
CA GLU A 46 19.42 1.41 7.97
C GLU A 46 20.50 1.76 9.00
N ARG A 47 20.15 2.55 10.03
CA ARG A 47 21.08 2.98 11.08
C ARG A 47 21.40 1.88 12.10
N GLU A 48 20.38 1.17 12.56
CA GLU A 48 20.45 0.26 13.71
C GLU A 48 20.63 -1.20 13.28
N GLY A 49 20.37 -1.51 12.01
CA GLY A 49 20.28 -2.86 11.49
C GLY A 49 18.97 -3.56 11.87
N VAL A 50 18.78 -4.75 11.32
CA VAL A 50 17.67 -5.63 11.66
C VAL A 50 18.12 -6.58 12.78
N PRO A 51 17.32 -6.80 13.85
CA PRO A 51 17.67 -7.76 14.89
C PRO A 51 17.82 -9.18 14.31
N LEU A 52 18.95 -9.86 14.54
CA LEU A 52 19.26 -11.17 13.95
C LEU A 52 18.24 -12.27 14.29
N ASP A 53 17.58 -12.16 15.44
CA ASP A 53 16.65 -13.18 15.95
C ASP A 53 15.18 -12.86 15.62
N ASN A 54 14.88 -11.64 15.16
CA ASN A 54 13.54 -11.21 14.79
C ASN A 54 13.57 -10.17 13.67
N HIS A 55 13.22 -10.62 12.46
CA HIS A 55 13.18 -9.78 11.26
C HIS A 55 11.84 -9.09 11.03
N GLU A 56 10.88 -9.18 11.97
CA GLU A 56 9.53 -8.61 11.83
C GLU A 56 9.53 -7.13 11.43
N ILE A 57 10.45 -6.32 11.98
CA ILE A 57 10.55 -4.90 11.62
C ILE A 57 10.92 -4.68 10.15
N TRP A 58 11.73 -5.57 9.59
CA TRP A 58 12.15 -5.53 8.19
C TRP A 58 11.03 -6.05 7.28
N GLU A 59 10.42 -7.18 7.62
CA GLU A 59 9.28 -7.73 6.89
C GLU A 59 8.12 -6.74 6.82
N ASP A 60 7.78 -6.12 7.95
CA ASP A 60 6.76 -5.09 8.02
C ASP A 60 7.13 -3.85 7.19
N SER A 61 8.40 -3.42 7.19
CA SER A 61 8.82 -2.29 6.36
C SER A 61 8.62 -2.57 4.87
N ILE A 62 8.85 -3.81 4.43
CA ILE A 62 8.62 -4.22 3.04
C ILE A 62 7.12 -4.27 2.73
N GLU A 63 6.31 -4.89 3.59
CA GLU A 63 4.85 -4.93 3.40
C GLU A 63 4.27 -3.51 3.34
N TRP A 64 4.73 -2.62 4.23
CA TRP A 64 4.28 -1.24 4.27
C TRP A 64 4.69 -0.48 3.01
N ARG A 65 5.94 -0.57 2.56
CA ARG A 65 6.39 0.05 1.31
C ARG A 65 5.56 -0.41 0.11
N ASN A 66 5.36 -1.72 -0.01
CA ASN A 66 4.53 -2.29 -1.07
C ASN A 66 3.10 -1.73 -1.04
N ALA A 67 2.51 -1.58 0.16
CA ALA A 67 1.18 -1.00 0.30
C ALA A 67 1.12 0.48 -0.13
N VAL A 68 2.13 1.28 0.23
CA VAL A 68 2.23 2.69 -0.21
C VAL A 68 2.32 2.79 -1.72
N GLU A 69 3.23 2.03 -2.33
CA GLU A 69 3.41 2.01 -3.79
C GLU A 69 2.13 1.57 -4.52
N GLU A 70 1.42 0.60 -3.96
CA GLU A 70 0.19 0.08 -4.54
C GLU A 70 -0.98 1.06 -4.42
N VAL A 71 -1.10 1.77 -3.30
CA VAL A 71 -2.07 2.88 -3.14
C VAL A 71 -1.83 3.96 -4.20
N GLU A 72 -0.58 4.34 -4.45
CA GLU A 72 -0.25 5.33 -5.50
C GLU A 72 -0.63 4.83 -6.90
N ARG A 73 -0.38 3.55 -7.20
CA ARG A 73 -0.73 2.92 -8.47
C ARG A 73 -2.25 2.88 -8.66
N LEU A 74 -2.99 2.43 -7.65
CA LEU A 74 -4.46 2.33 -7.69
C LEU A 74 -5.10 3.69 -7.84
N LYS A 75 -4.63 4.71 -7.12
CA LYS A 75 -5.13 6.09 -7.26
C LYS A 75 -4.99 6.61 -8.70
N LYS A 76 -3.85 6.35 -9.35
CA LYS A 76 -3.64 6.71 -10.77
C LYS A 76 -4.61 5.97 -11.69
N LEU A 77 -4.76 4.65 -11.52
CA LEU A 77 -5.67 3.85 -12.35
C LEU A 77 -7.13 4.25 -12.19
N ILE A 78 -7.57 4.52 -10.96
CA ILE A 78 -8.93 4.97 -10.68
C ILE A 78 -9.18 6.33 -11.33
N GLU A 79 -8.21 7.25 -11.30
CA GLU A 79 -8.35 8.56 -11.93
C GLU A 79 -8.47 8.46 -13.46
N GLU A 80 -7.68 7.59 -14.10
CA GLU A 80 -7.77 7.33 -15.55
C GLU A 80 -9.08 6.66 -15.97
N LEU A 81 -9.81 6.06 -15.02
CA LEU A 81 -11.09 5.38 -15.27
C LEU A 81 -12.31 6.24 -14.92
N LYS A 82 -12.14 7.41 -14.29
CA LYS A 82 -13.23 8.37 -14.05
C LYS A 82 -13.58 9.14 -15.31
#